data_AF-A0A962V2M2-F1
#
_entry.id   AF-A0A962V2M2-F1
#
_cell.length_a   1.000
_cell.length_b   1.000
_cell.length_c   1.000
_cell.angle_alpha   90.00
_cell.angle_beta   90.00
_cell.angle_gamma   90.00
#
_symmetry.space_group_name_H-M   'P 1'
#
loop_
_entity.id
_entity.type
_entity.pdbx_description
1 polymer ?
#
loop_
_entity_poly.entity_id
_entity_poly.type
_entity_poly.pdbx_seq_one_letter_code
_entity_poly.pdbx_strand_id
1 'polypeptide(L)'
;MTSWPKRLLRFFLLCLLLGGAAGWWVYQDYRAFLAEPLPLPDEGLYYQVERGASINTIARDWRQLGLVRQPLYLIAYARLNKLAPRIKAGEYHLLTGMTVTAIMDDIIAGRTVQYTLTIPEGWTYRQMLQAIWQHPQIVNTLTEQDDAAIMAALGAPDQHPEGLFFPDTYHFPRATTDLDFLRRAYQTMQDKL
;
A
#
# COMPACT_ATOMS: atom_id res chain seq x y z
N MET A 1 27.45 -47.80 -42.37
CA MET A 1 27.45 -47.64 -40.89
C MET A 1 26.90 -46.27 -40.54
N THR A 2 25.75 -46.24 -39.87
CA THR A 2 24.85 -45.09 -39.72
C THR A 2 25.43 -44.03 -38.77
N SER A 3 25.77 -42.85 -39.28
CA SER A 3 26.10 -41.67 -38.47
C SER A 3 24.86 -40.96 -37.90
N TRP A 4 23.68 -41.45 -38.24
CA TRP A 4 22.35 -40.95 -37.85
C TRP A 4 22.15 -40.76 -36.34
N PRO A 5 22.47 -41.74 -35.46
CA PRO A 5 22.28 -41.57 -34.02
C PRO A 5 23.20 -40.49 -33.42
N LYS A 6 24.42 -40.32 -33.97
CA LYS A 6 25.36 -39.28 -33.51
C LYS A 6 24.91 -37.87 -33.89
N ARG A 7 24.20 -37.70 -35.03
CA ARG A 7 23.66 -36.40 -35.46
C ARG A 7 22.43 -36.00 -34.62
N LEU A 8 21.53 -36.94 -34.34
CA LEU A 8 20.38 -36.72 -33.45
C LEU A 8 20.82 -36.38 -32.02
N LEU A 9 21.81 -37.09 -31.48
CA LEU A 9 22.37 -36.79 -30.16
C LEU A 9 23.00 -35.39 -30.10
N ARG A 10 23.78 -35.01 -31.12
CA ARG A 10 24.36 -33.65 -31.19
C ARG A 10 23.30 -32.57 -31.27
N PHE A 11 22.24 -32.80 -32.05
CA PHE A 11 21.11 -31.87 -32.14
C PHE A 11 20.40 -31.74 -30.79
N PHE A 12 20.12 -32.86 -30.12
CA PHE A 12 19.52 -32.86 -28.79
C PHE A 12 20.38 -32.11 -27.76
N LEU A 13 21.70 -32.38 -27.73
CA LEU A 13 22.64 -31.69 -26.85
C LEU A 13 22.72 -30.19 -27.16
N LEU A 14 22.66 -29.81 -28.43
CA LEU A 14 22.62 -28.40 -28.84
C LEU A 14 21.33 -27.71 -28.36
N CYS A 15 20.18 -28.35 -28.53
CA CYS A 15 18.90 -27.84 -28.02
C CYS A 15 18.92 -27.68 -26.49
N LEU A 16 19.50 -28.65 -25.77
CA LEU A 16 19.63 -28.60 -24.33
C LEU A 16 20.56 -27.46 -23.88
N LEU A 17 21.68 -27.27 -24.58
CA LEU A 17 22.60 -26.16 -24.33
C LEU A 17 21.94 -24.80 -24.58
N LEU A 18 21.24 -24.64 -25.72
CA LEU A 18 20.53 -23.40 -26.05
C LEU A 18 19.39 -23.12 -25.06
N GLY A 19 18.64 -24.14 -24.66
CA GLY A 19 17.60 -24.02 -23.62
C GLY A 19 18.19 -23.63 -22.28
N GLY A 20 19.32 -24.22 -21.88
CA GLY A 20 20.05 -23.85 -20.66
C GLY A 20 20.56 -22.42 -20.68
N ALA A 21 21.14 -21.97 -21.81
CA ALA A 21 21.61 -20.60 -21.98
C ALA A 21 20.46 -19.59 -21.92
N ALA A 22 19.33 -19.87 -22.58
CA ALA A 22 18.14 -19.03 -22.52
C ALA A 22 17.56 -18.96 -21.09
N GLY A 23 17.47 -20.10 -20.39
CA GLY A 23 17.03 -20.15 -19.00
C GLY A 23 17.94 -19.37 -18.06
N TRP A 24 19.25 -19.50 -18.21
CA TRP A 24 20.24 -18.72 -17.46
C TRP A 24 20.09 -17.22 -17.71
N TRP A 25 19.88 -16.81 -18.96
CA TRP A 25 19.68 -15.41 -19.32
C TRP A 25 18.41 -14.83 -18.68
N VAL A 26 17.27 -15.54 -18.76
CA VAL A 26 16.02 -15.14 -18.08
C VAL A 26 16.21 -15.05 -16.56
N TYR A 27 16.93 -16.01 -15.98
CA TYR A 27 17.22 -16.00 -14.54
C TYR A 27 18.05 -14.79 -14.12
N GLN A 28 19.07 -14.43 -14.90
CA GLN A 28 19.88 -13.24 -14.65
C GLN A 28 19.08 -11.95 -14.83
N ASP A 29 18.26 -11.86 -15.87
CA ASP A 29 17.37 -10.72 -16.11
C ASP A 29 16.35 -10.54 -14.97
N TYR A 30 15.77 -11.65 -14.48
CA TYR A 30 14.90 -11.65 -13.32
C TYR A 30 15.61 -11.18 -12.04
N ARG A 31 16.84 -11.62 -11.81
CA ARG A 31 17.64 -11.17 -10.66
C ARG A 31 17.98 -9.69 -10.75
N ALA A 32 18.35 -9.20 -11.93
CA ALA A 32 18.60 -7.79 -12.17
C ALA A 32 17.34 -6.97 -11.89
N PHE A 33 16.19 -7.39 -12.42
CA PHE A 33 14.90 -6.74 -12.16
C PHE A 33 14.56 -6.55 -10.68
N LEU A 34 14.91 -7.51 -9.82
CA LEU A 34 14.65 -7.41 -8.37
C LEU A 34 15.64 -6.50 -7.64
N ALA A 35 16.86 -6.36 -8.15
CA ALA A 35 17.95 -5.65 -7.49
C ALA A 35 18.18 -4.24 -8.04
N GLU A 36 17.71 -3.95 -9.25
CA GLU A 36 17.85 -2.65 -9.89
C GLU A 36 16.90 -1.63 -9.22
N PRO A 37 17.40 -0.44 -8.87
CA PRO A 37 16.55 0.66 -8.43
C PRO A 37 15.51 1.02 -9.47
N LEU A 38 14.26 1.24 -9.04
CA LEU A 38 13.21 1.68 -9.94
C LEU A 38 13.46 3.12 -10.41
N PRO A 39 13.03 3.49 -11.63
CA PRO A 39 13.14 4.84 -12.16
C PRO A 39 12.11 5.77 -11.50
N LEU A 40 12.37 6.12 -10.24
CA LEU A 40 11.55 7.01 -9.43
C LEU A 40 12.06 8.47 -9.56
N PRO A 41 11.17 9.49 -9.51
CA PRO A 41 11.56 10.89 -9.43
C PRO A 41 12.39 11.19 -8.17
N ASP A 42 13.20 12.24 -8.18
CA ASP A 42 14.10 12.59 -7.07
C ASP A 42 13.34 12.87 -5.75
N GLU A 43 12.16 13.49 -5.83
CA GLU A 43 11.23 13.72 -4.71
C GLU A 43 10.47 12.45 -4.25
N GLY A 44 10.65 11.34 -4.94
CA GLY A 44 9.89 10.11 -4.76
C GLY A 44 8.49 10.18 -5.37
N LEU A 45 7.73 9.10 -5.20
CA LEU A 45 6.38 8.94 -5.74
C LEU A 45 5.43 8.45 -4.65
N TYR A 46 4.31 9.14 -4.47
CA TYR A 46 3.21 8.62 -3.65
C TYR A 46 2.39 7.62 -4.46
N TYR A 47 2.41 6.36 -4.07
CA TYR A 47 1.67 5.28 -4.72
C TYR A 47 0.57 4.76 -3.80
N GLN A 48 -0.68 4.84 -4.26
CA GLN A 48 -1.85 4.36 -3.55
C GLN A 48 -2.16 2.91 -3.94
N VAL A 49 -2.16 2.02 -2.95
CA VAL A 49 -2.67 0.65 -3.09
C VAL A 49 -4.12 0.62 -2.62
N GLU A 50 -5.04 0.41 -3.57
CA GLU A 50 -6.46 0.35 -3.28
C GLU A 50 -6.85 -0.85 -2.40
N ARG A 51 -7.95 -0.70 -1.65
CA ARG A 51 -8.47 -1.78 -0.81
C ARG A 51 -8.87 -2.97 -1.67
N GLY A 52 -8.28 -4.13 -1.37
CA GLY A 52 -8.51 -5.36 -2.14
C GLY A 52 -7.72 -5.45 -3.45
N ALA A 53 -6.76 -4.54 -3.70
CA ALA A 53 -5.90 -4.60 -4.87
C ALA A 53 -5.12 -5.93 -4.93
N SER A 54 -5.13 -6.55 -6.11
CA SER A 54 -4.37 -7.77 -6.37
C SER A 54 -2.95 -7.43 -6.84
N ILE A 55 -2.02 -8.39 -6.77
CA ILE A 55 -0.70 -8.22 -7.36
C ILE A 55 -0.76 -7.94 -8.87
N ASN A 56 -1.76 -8.47 -9.58
CA ASN A 56 -1.93 -8.20 -11.00
C ASN A 56 -2.30 -6.73 -11.26
N THR A 57 -3.06 -6.13 -10.34
CA THR A 57 -3.41 -4.71 -10.38
C THR A 57 -2.15 -3.88 -10.16
N ILE A 58 -1.42 -4.13 -9.06
CA ILE A 58 -0.18 -3.40 -8.73
C ILE A 58 0.84 -3.49 -9.87
N ALA A 59 1.05 -4.69 -10.43
CA ALA A 59 2.00 -4.87 -11.53
C ALA A 59 1.58 -4.15 -12.81
N ARG A 60 0.26 -4.01 -13.05
CA ARG A 60 -0.26 -3.22 -14.18
C ARG A 60 -0.04 -1.73 -13.93
N ASP A 61 -0.35 -1.24 -12.74
CA ASP A 61 -0.19 0.17 -12.38
C ASP A 61 1.28 0.58 -12.48
N TRP A 62 2.19 -0.21 -11.91
CA TRP A 62 3.63 0.06 -11.98
C TRP A 62 4.17 0.04 -13.41
N ARG A 63 3.58 -0.76 -14.31
CA ARG A 63 3.92 -0.72 -15.73
C ARG A 63 3.41 0.57 -16.38
N GLN A 64 2.19 1.00 -16.06
CA GLN A 64 1.61 2.24 -16.58
C GLN A 64 2.37 3.48 -16.10
N LEU A 65 2.83 3.45 -14.85
CA LEU A 65 3.71 4.47 -14.25
C LEU A 65 5.16 4.41 -14.76
N GLY A 66 5.49 3.44 -15.61
CA GLY A 66 6.85 3.27 -16.15
C GLY A 66 7.88 2.72 -15.14
N LEU A 67 7.45 2.36 -13.94
CA LEU A 67 8.33 1.82 -12.89
C LEU A 67 8.86 0.44 -13.26
N VAL A 68 8.04 -0.42 -13.86
CA VAL A 68 8.45 -1.77 -14.27
C VAL A 68 8.19 -2.03 -15.75
N ARG A 69 9.18 -2.60 -16.43
CA ARG A 69 9.04 -3.05 -17.83
C ARG A 69 8.30 -4.39 -17.93
N GLN A 70 8.54 -5.27 -16.95
CA GLN A 70 8.13 -6.67 -17.00
C GLN A 70 7.19 -7.02 -15.84
N PRO A 71 5.87 -6.76 -15.94
CA PRO A 71 4.92 -6.98 -14.84
C PRO A 71 4.84 -8.45 -14.41
N LEU A 72 5.13 -9.39 -15.33
CA LEU A 72 5.13 -10.82 -15.04
C LEU A 72 6.20 -11.20 -13.99
N TYR A 73 7.33 -10.50 -13.95
CA TYR A 73 8.37 -10.76 -12.94
C TYR A 73 7.91 -10.36 -11.54
N LEU A 74 7.20 -9.24 -11.41
CA LEU A 74 6.60 -8.84 -10.13
C LEU A 74 5.53 -9.84 -9.68
N ILE A 75 4.68 -10.29 -10.60
CA ILE A 75 3.67 -11.32 -10.31
C ILE A 75 4.34 -12.63 -9.89
N ALA A 76 5.39 -13.05 -10.59
CA ALA A 76 6.17 -14.25 -10.25
C ALA A 76 6.81 -14.11 -8.86
N TYR A 77 7.46 -12.98 -8.58
CA TYR A 77 8.04 -12.66 -7.28
C TYR A 77 7.00 -12.80 -6.15
N ALA A 78 5.84 -12.16 -6.30
CA ALA A 78 4.81 -12.22 -5.29
C ALA A 78 4.22 -13.63 -5.10
N ARG A 79 4.07 -14.40 -6.18
CA ARG A 79 3.54 -15.78 -6.10
C ARG A 79 4.54 -16.73 -5.46
N LEU A 80 5.81 -16.70 -5.88
CA LEU A 80 6.88 -17.53 -5.33
C LEU A 80 7.08 -17.25 -3.83
N ASN A 81 6.96 -15.99 -3.41
CA ASN A 81 7.10 -15.58 -2.01
C ASN A 81 5.77 -15.53 -1.24
N LYS A 82 4.65 -15.98 -1.84
CA LYS A 82 3.32 -16.00 -1.21
C LYS A 82 2.89 -14.65 -0.61
N LEU A 83 3.19 -13.55 -1.30
CA LEU A 83 2.94 -12.19 -0.83
C LEU A 83 1.49 -11.74 -1.00
N ALA A 84 0.74 -12.33 -1.93
CA ALA A 84 -0.62 -11.89 -2.27
C ALA A 84 -1.57 -11.64 -1.07
N PRO A 85 -1.72 -12.56 -0.08
CA PRO A 85 -2.60 -12.31 1.07
C PRO A 85 -2.04 -11.29 2.08
N ARG A 86 -0.77 -10.90 1.94
CA ARG A 86 -0.08 -9.98 2.85
C ARG A 86 -0.09 -8.53 2.37
N ILE A 87 -0.47 -8.28 1.11
CA ILE A 87 -0.54 -6.94 0.54
C ILE A 87 -1.49 -6.08 1.37
N LYS A 88 -0.99 -4.96 1.89
CA LYS A 88 -1.78 -4.00 2.66
C LYS A 88 -2.16 -2.81 1.77
N ALA A 89 -3.43 -2.43 1.85
CA ALA A 89 -3.91 -1.21 1.22
C ALA A 89 -3.40 0.03 1.97
N GLY A 90 -3.23 1.13 1.24
CA GLY A 90 -2.76 2.39 1.78
C GLY A 90 -1.87 3.15 0.81
N GLU A 91 -1.47 4.35 1.22
CA GLU A 91 -0.55 5.19 0.48
C GLU A 91 0.89 4.92 0.91
N TYR A 92 1.80 4.76 -0.05
CA TYR A 92 3.21 4.51 0.19
C TYR A 92 4.05 5.58 -0.48
N HIS A 93 5.05 6.11 0.22
CA HIS A 93 6.01 7.04 -0.36
C HIS A 93 7.22 6.25 -0.86
N LEU A 94 7.29 6.11 -2.18
CA LEU A 94 8.35 5.38 -2.86
C LEU A 94 9.54 6.31 -3.09
N LEU A 95 10.61 6.12 -2.34
CA LEU A 95 11.81 6.95 -2.41
C LEU A 95 12.74 6.52 -3.56
N THR A 96 13.47 7.49 -4.10
CA THR A 96 14.52 7.27 -5.10
C THR A 96 15.53 6.23 -4.61
N GLY A 97 15.94 5.33 -5.50
CA GLY A 97 16.87 4.25 -5.16
C GLY A 97 16.21 2.98 -4.64
N MET A 98 14.90 2.98 -4.36
CA MET A 98 14.20 1.77 -3.92
C MET A 98 14.09 0.73 -5.04
N THR A 99 14.27 -0.53 -4.65
CA THR A 99 14.08 -1.70 -5.53
C THR A 99 12.66 -2.23 -5.45
N VAL A 100 12.30 -3.12 -6.38
CA VAL A 100 11.02 -3.86 -6.32
C VAL A 100 10.83 -4.57 -4.99
N THR A 101 11.88 -5.19 -4.46
CA THR A 101 11.82 -5.93 -3.19
C THR A 101 11.55 -5.00 -2.02
N ALA A 102 12.26 -3.86 -1.94
CA ALA A 102 12.09 -2.88 -0.87
C ALA A 102 10.68 -2.31 -0.83
N ILE A 103 10.14 -1.93 -1.99
CA ILE A 103 8.77 -1.38 -2.07
C ILE A 103 7.73 -2.44 -1.70
N MET A 104 7.90 -3.67 -2.19
CA MET A 104 7.01 -4.77 -1.81
C MET A 104 7.10 -5.07 -0.31
N ASP A 105 8.27 -4.94 0.30
CA ASP A 105 8.45 -5.10 1.75
C ASP A 105 7.70 -4.02 2.53
N ASP A 106 7.69 -2.77 2.06
CA ASP A 106 6.87 -1.69 2.65
C ASP A 106 5.37 -2.01 2.53
N ILE A 107 4.93 -2.47 1.35
CA ILE A 107 3.53 -2.80 1.07
C ILE A 107 3.02 -3.97 1.93
N ILE A 108 3.84 -5.01 2.13
CA ILE A 108 3.42 -6.16 2.96
C ILE A 108 3.55 -5.87 4.46
N ALA A 109 4.45 -4.97 4.85
CA ALA A 109 4.57 -4.51 6.23
C ALA A 109 3.49 -3.49 6.60
N GLY A 110 2.87 -2.85 5.61
CA GLY A 110 1.90 -1.78 5.83
C GLY A 110 2.56 -0.49 6.33
N ARG A 111 3.80 -0.20 5.90
CA ARG A 111 4.50 1.06 6.19
C ARG A 111 3.94 2.19 5.33
N THR A 112 2.69 2.55 5.62
CA THR A 112 1.96 3.57 4.88
C THR A 112 2.31 4.97 5.39
N VAL A 113 2.14 5.95 4.51
CA VAL A 113 2.23 7.37 4.86
C VAL A 113 1.19 7.69 5.93
N GLN A 114 1.62 8.38 6.98
CA GLN A 114 0.77 8.84 8.07
C GLN A 114 0.65 10.36 8.00
N TYR A 115 -0.58 10.84 7.94
CA TYR A 115 -0.95 12.23 8.12
C TYR A 115 -1.24 12.51 9.59
N THR A 116 -1.24 13.78 9.95
CA THR A 116 -1.35 14.19 11.35
C THR A 116 -2.37 15.28 11.50
N LEU A 117 -3.25 15.14 12.49
CA LEU A 117 -4.16 16.19 12.96
C LEU A 117 -4.06 16.28 14.47
N THR A 118 -3.67 17.45 14.97
CA THR A 118 -3.63 17.73 16.40
C THR A 118 -4.96 18.32 16.84
N ILE A 119 -5.51 17.74 17.91
CA ILE A 119 -6.67 18.25 18.65
C ILE A 119 -6.16 18.76 20.01
N PRO A 120 -5.92 20.07 20.15
CA PRO A 120 -5.51 20.69 21.41
C PRO A 120 -6.51 20.48 22.55
N GLU A 121 -5.98 20.48 23.77
CA GLU A 121 -6.82 20.58 24.97
C GLU A 121 -7.65 21.88 24.96
N GLY A 122 -8.88 21.80 25.49
CA GLY A 122 -9.80 22.93 25.57
C GLY A 122 -10.52 23.27 24.27
N TRP A 123 -10.28 22.53 23.17
CA TRP A 123 -11.12 22.65 21.98
C TRP A 123 -12.54 22.20 22.23
N THR A 124 -13.49 22.91 21.63
CA THR A 124 -14.88 22.47 21.60
C THR A 124 -15.08 21.37 20.57
N TYR A 125 -16.15 20.58 20.73
CA TYR A 125 -16.51 19.56 19.74
C TYR A 125 -16.65 20.15 18.32
N ARG A 126 -17.25 21.34 18.21
CA ARG A 126 -17.41 22.05 16.93
C ARG A 126 -16.08 22.44 16.30
N GLN A 127 -15.10 22.90 17.09
CA GLN A 127 -13.76 23.23 16.60
C GLN A 127 -13.04 21.98 16.08
N MET A 128 -13.14 20.87 16.82
CA MET A 128 -12.59 19.59 16.40
C MET A 128 -13.20 19.11 15.08
N LEU A 129 -14.54 19.09 14.97
CA LEU A 129 -15.23 18.72 13.73
C LEU A 129 -14.80 19.57 12.54
N GLN A 130 -14.71 20.88 12.74
CA GLN A 130 -14.28 21.80 11.69
C GLN A 130 -12.86 21.48 11.21
N ALA A 131 -11.94 21.21 12.14
CA ALA A 131 -10.56 20.85 11.79
C ALA A 131 -10.50 19.50 11.04
N ILE A 132 -11.30 18.52 11.44
CA ILE A 132 -11.43 17.22 10.76
C ILE A 132 -11.92 17.42 9.32
N TRP A 133 -13.03 18.15 9.13
CA TRP A 133 -13.63 18.36 7.82
C TRP A 133 -12.83 19.25 6.88
N GLN A 134 -11.95 20.10 7.42
CA GLN A 134 -11.02 20.92 6.64
C GLN A 134 -9.72 20.18 6.30
N HIS A 135 -9.43 19.04 6.93
CA HIS A 135 -8.19 18.32 6.71
C HIS A 135 -8.19 17.63 5.32
N PRO A 136 -7.22 17.92 4.43
CA PRO A 136 -7.29 17.50 3.02
C PRO A 136 -7.20 15.99 2.78
N GLN A 137 -6.74 15.23 3.78
CA GLN A 137 -6.56 13.77 3.70
C GLN A 137 -7.63 12.97 4.44
N ILE A 138 -8.57 13.65 5.10
CA ILE A 138 -9.73 13.01 5.74
C ILE A 138 -10.86 12.98 4.72
N VAL A 139 -11.54 11.84 4.64
CA VAL A 139 -12.71 11.67 3.76
C VAL A 139 -13.95 12.03 4.56
N ASN A 140 -14.62 13.11 4.16
CA ASN A 140 -15.86 13.53 4.79
C ASN A 140 -17.00 12.62 4.35
N THR A 141 -17.48 11.78 5.25
CA THR A 141 -18.59 10.85 5.02
C THR A 141 -19.84 11.23 5.80
N LEU A 142 -19.70 12.06 6.83
CA LEU A 142 -20.81 12.60 7.59
C LEU A 142 -21.45 13.72 6.78
N THR A 143 -22.64 13.44 6.24
CA THR A 143 -23.38 14.35 5.35
C THR A 143 -24.20 15.40 6.12
N GLU A 144 -24.43 15.19 7.41
CA GLU A 144 -25.27 16.04 8.25
C GLU A 144 -24.53 16.47 9.51
N GLN A 145 -24.73 17.73 9.91
CA GLN A 145 -24.21 18.31 11.16
C GLN A 145 -25.06 17.94 12.38
N ASP A 146 -25.79 16.81 12.30
CA ASP A 146 -26.59 16.31 13.42
C ASP A 146 -25.68 15.56 14.40
N ASP A 147 -25.35 16.27 15.48
CA ASP A 147 -24.50 15.77 16.53
C ASP A 147 -25.09 14.49 17.17
N ALA A 148 -26.41 14.36 17.25
CA ALA A 148 -27.06 13.17 17.80
C ALA A 148 -26.86 11.93 16.91
N ALA A 149 -26.99 12.10 15.58
CA ALA A 149 -26.76 11.03 14.62
C ALA A 149 -25.29 10.58 14.62
N ILE A 150 -24.34 11.54 14.70
CA ILE A 150 -22.91 11.24 14.80
C ILE A 150 -22.63 10.45 16.07
N MET A 151 -23.14 10.91 17.22
CA MET A 151 -22.93 10.22 18.50
C MET A 151 -23.57 8.82 18.53
N ALA A 152 -24.73 8.63 17.90
CA ALA A 152 -25.32 7.32 17.70
C ALA A 152 -24.43 6.40 16.85
N ALA A 153 -23.82 6.91 15.77
CA ALA A 153 -22.87 6.16 14.92
C ALA A 153 -21.55 5.80 15.64
N LEU A 154 -21.22 6.53 16.71
CA LEU A 154 -20.09 6.24 17.61
C LEU A 154 -20.46 5.24 18.73
N GLY A 155 -21.73 4.86 18.86
CA GLY A 155 -22.21 3.96 19.91
C GLY A 155 -22.52 4.66 21.24
N ALA A 156 -22.67 5.99 21.22
CA ALA A 156 -22.97 6.81 22.39
C ALA A 156 -24.24 7.66 22.15
N PRO A 157 -25.39 7.03 21.84
CA PRO A 157 -26.64 7.77 21.63
C PRO A 157 -27.01 8.58 22.89
N ASP A 158 -27.67 9.71 22.68
CA ASP A 158 -28.17 10.64 23.72
C ASP A 158 -27.09 11.25 24.62
N GLN A 159 -25.80 11.03 24.33
CA GLN A 159 -24.70 11.70 25.03
C GLN A 159 -24.35 13.02 24.35
N HIS A 160 -24.07 14.04 25.17
CA HIS A 160 -23.56 15.30 24.64
C HIS A 160 -22.12 15.10 24.17
N PRO A 161 -21.76 15.47 22.93
CA PRO A 161 -20.43 15.21 22.37
C PRO A 161 -19.26 15.96 23.04
N GLU A 162 -19.55 16.88 23.97
CA GLU A 162 -18.54 17.78 24.52
C GLU A 162 -17.71 17.04 25.56
N GLY A 163 -16.38 17.12 25.46
CA GLY A 163 -15.47 16.44 26.38
C GLY A 163 -15.41 14.92 26.24
N LEU A 164 -16.00 14.35 25.17
CA LEU A 164 -15.99 12.90 24.93
C LEU A 164 -14.87 12.45 23.98
N PHE A 165 -14.04 13.37 23.49
CA PHE A 165 -12.96 13.09 22.56
C PHE A 165 -11.64 13.49 23.18
N PHE A 166 -10.66 12.59 23.12
CA PHE A 166 -9.38 12.81 23.79
C PHE A 166 -8.54 13.83 23.00
N PRO A 167 -7.95 14.85 23.66
CA PRO A 167 -7.04 15.77 23.01
C PRO A 167 -5.67 15.12 22.79
N ASP A 168 -5.26 15.00 21.52
CA ASP A 168 -3.98 14.40 21.13
C ASP A 168 -3.58 14.80 19.71
N THR A 169 -2.36 14.45 19.33
CA THR A 169 -1.87 14.44 17.96
C THR A 169 -2.16 13.07 17.33
N TYR A 170 -3.19 13.01 16.48
CA TYR A 170 -3.61 11.78 15.83
C TYR A 170 -2.86 11.56 14.53
N HIS A 171 -2.24 10.38 14.38
CA HIS A 171 -1.62 9.92 13.13
C HIS A 171 -2.53 8.95 12.39
N PHE A 172 -2.82 9.19 11.11
CA PHE A 172 -3.76 8.38 10.34
C PHE A 172 -3.35 8.25 8.86
N PRO A 173 -3.64 7.12 8.20
CA PRO A 173 -3.36 6.94 6.79
C PRO A 173 -4.33 7.74 5.91
N ARG A 174 -3.99 7.89 4.62
CA ARG A 174 -4.93 8.41 3.62
C ARG A 174 -6.23 7.59 3.59
N ALA A 175 -7.32 8.22 3.19
CA ALA A 175 -8.65 7.63 3.11
C ALA A 175 -9.27 7.24 4.47
N THR A 176 -8.73 7.76 5.58
CA THR A 176 -9.41 7.74 6.88
C THR A 176 -10.66 8.60 6.80
N THR A 177 -11.80 8.06 7.21
CA THR A 177 -13.05 8.83 7.24
C THR A 177 -13.12 9.73 8.48
N ASP A 178 -13.87 10.81 8.40
CA ASP A 178 -14.22 11.65 9.54
C ASP A 178 -14.84 10.84 10.70
N LEU A 179 -15.75 9.90 10.38
CA LEU A 179 -16.34 8.99 11.36
C LEU A 179 -15.30 8.08 12.03
N ASP A 180 -14.36 7.50 11.27
CA ASP A 180 -13.31 6.64 11.84
C ASP A 180 -12.34 7.44 12.72
N PHE A 181 -12.03 8.68 12.32
CA PHE A 181 -11.22 9.58 13.12
C PHE A 181 -11.92 9.89 14.46
N LEU A 182 -13.19 10.30 14.42
CA LEU A 182 -13.99 10.58 15.62
C LEU A 182 -14.09 9.35 16.51
N ARG A 183 -14.33 8.17 15.93
CA ARG A 183 -14.38 6.91 16.68
C ARG A 183 -13.09 6.63 17.43
N ARG A 184 -11.94 6.86 16.79
CA ARG A 184 -10.65 6.69 17.44
C ARG A 184 -10.48 7.69 18.60
N ALA A 185 -10.80 8.96 18.39
CA ALA A 185 -10.68 9.97 19.42
C ALA A 185 -11.61 9.71 20.62
N TYR A 186 -12.82 9.23 20.35
CA TYR A 186 -13.79 8.80 21.36
C TYR A 186 -13.30 7.57 22.14
N GLN A 187 -12.86 6.51 21.46
CA GLN A 187 -12.32 5.30 22.10
C GLN A 187 -11.10 5.61 22.96
N THR A 188 -10.21 6.48 22.48
CA THR A 188 -9.05 6.93 23.25
C THR A 188 -9.47 7.63 24.55
N MET A 189 -10.55 8.40 24.53
CA MET A 189 -11.11 9.01 25.75
C MET A 189 -11.62 7.94 26.72
N GLN A 190 -12.37 6.96 26.22
CA GLN A 190 -12.92 5.87 27.04
C GLN A 190 -11.81 5.02 27.69
N ASP A 191 -10.69 4.80 26.99
CA ASP A 191 -9.56 4.02 27.50
C ASP A 191 -8.72 4.77 28.55
N LYS A 192 -8.85 6.10 28.63
CA LYS A 192 -8.09 6.97 29.56
C LYS A 192 -8.86 7.27 30.84
N LEU A 193 -10.15 6.97 30.89
CA LEU A 193 -11.04 7.10 32.04
C LEU A 193 -11.00 5.84 32.92
#